data_AF-E5R3M5-F1
#
_entry.id   AF-E5R3M5-F1
#
_cell.length_a   1.000
_cell.length_b   1.000
_cell.length_c   1.000
_cell.angle_alpha   90.00
_cell.angle_beta   90.00
_cell.angle_gamma   90.00
#
_symmetry.space_group_name_H-M   'P 1'
#
loop_
_entity.id
_entity.type
_entity.pdbx_description
1 polymer ?
#
loop_
_entity_poly.entity_id
_entity_poly.type
_entity_poly.pdbx_seq_one_letter_code
_entity_poly.pdbx_strand_id
1 'polypeptide(L)'
;MAKPAQSADQDFPYSLTISVPLPSYRLASSAMRALQVDLELSPLVKRTFRLTNPESSSSGIAQNEPQVNRTLEEGRIEHAAINNTTGAGDESLTVLETEYRAATNRMLRVAVNAFMDSLGVVVGVMEELDTDVLGQELGKP
;
A
#
# COMPACT_ATOMS: atom_id res chain seq x y z
N MET A 1 -36.91 2.61 12.51
CA MET A 1 -35.66 2.67 13.30
C MET A 1 -34.50 2.71 12.34
N ALA A 2 -33.92 3.89 12.11
CA ALA A 2 -32.72 4.03 11.29
C ALA A 2 -31.50 3.58 12.10
N LYS A 3 -30.74 2.62 11.58
CA LYS A 3 -29.49 2.14 12.18
C LYS A 3 -28.49 3.31 12.15
N PRO A 4 -27.90 3.73 13.29
CA PRO A 4 -26.88 4.77 13.26
C PRO A 4 -25.69 4.26 12.43
N ALA A 5 -25.12 5.14 11.61
CA ALA A 5 -23.92 4.87 10.82
C ALA A 5 -22.75 4.61 11.76
N GLN A 6 -22.57 3.34 12.13
CA GLN A 6 -21.44 2.86 12.90
C GLN A 6 -20.19 3.14 12.06
N SER A 7 -19.31 3.99 12.58
CA SER A 7 -18.06 4.37 11.91
C SER A 7 -17.36 3.09 11.48
N ALA A 8 -17.22 2.85 10.17
CA ALA A 8 -16.73 1.59 9.61
C ALA A 8 -15.32 1.18 10.11
N ASP A 9 -14.65 2.08 10.82
CA ASP A 9 -13.40 1.84 11.56
C ASP A 9 -13.58 1.03 12.85
N GLN A 10 -14.74 1.06 13.52
CA GLN A 10 -14.95 0.26 14.74
C GLN A 10 -15.03 -1.24 14.46
N ASP A 11 -15.48 -1.63 13.28
CA ASP A 11 -15.59 -3.03 12.88
C ASP A 11 -14.22 -3.65 12.53
N PHE A 12 -13.21 -2.82 12.28
CA PHE A 12 -11.86 -3.25 11.90
C PHE A 12 -10.78 -2.53 12.73
N PRO A 13 -10.74 -2.74 14.06
CA PRO A 13 -9.93 -1.95 14.97
C PRO A 13 -8.42 -2.26 14.90
N TYR A 14 -8.02 -3.33 14.21
CA TYR A 14 -6.62 -3.73 14.07
C TYR A 14 -6.11 -3.37 12.69
N SER A 15 -5.01 -2.63 12.61
CA SER A 15 -4.38 -2.25 11.34
C SER A 15 -2.90 -2.60 11.29
N LEU A 16 -2.38 -2.76 10.07
CA LEU A 16 -0.96 -2.92 9.80
C LEU A 16 -0.65 -2.35 8.41
N THR A 17 0.40 -1.54 8.31
CA THR A 17 0.92 -1.07 7.04
C THR A 17 2.25 -1.76 6.77
N ILE A 18 2.40 -2.28 5.55
CA ILE A 18 3.60 -2.98 5.09
C ILE A 18 4.16 -2.20 3.90
N SER A 19 5.41 -1.77 4.00
CA SER A 19 6.10 -1.01 2.96
C SER A 19 7.25 -1.86 2.42
N VAL A 20 7.17 -2.20 1.13
CA VAL A 20 8.17 -3.06 0.46
C VAL A 20 8.84 -2.23 -0.64
N PRO A 21 10.11 -1.81 -0.46
CA PRO A 21 10.85 -1.12 -1.50
C PRO A 21 11.20 -2.11 -2.62
N LEU A 22 10.95 -1.72 -3.87
CA LEU A 22 11.27 -2.51 -5.05
C LEU A 22 12.28 -1.75 -5.93
N PRO A 23 13.13 -2.44 -6.72
CA PRO A 23 14.24 -1.80 -7.44
C PRO A 23 13.82 -0.75 -8.48
N SER A 24 12.62 -0.87 -9.03
CA SER A 24 12.10 0.05 -10.06
C SER A 24 10.59 0.23 -9.94
N TYR A 25 10.08 1.35 -10.46
CA TYR A 25 8.64 1.56 -10.58
C TYR A 25 7.95 0.48 -11.41
N ARG A 26 8.63 -0.06 -12.44
CA ARG A 26 8.07 -1.13 -13.27
C ARG A 26 7.78 -2.38 -12.45
N LEU A 27 8.73 -2.77 -11.59
CA LEU A 27 8.53 -3.90 -10.67
C LEU A 27 7.46 -3.58 -9.63
N ALA A 28 7.47 -2.38 -9.06
CA ALA A 28 6.47 -1.96 -8.08
C ALA A 28 5.04 -1.95 -8.64
N SER A 29 4.85 -1.35 -9.80
CA SER A 29 3.58 -1.28 -10.52
C SER A 29 3.10 -2.66 -10.96
N SER A 30 4.01 -3.50 -11.47
CA SER A 30 3.67 -4.87 -11.88
C SER A 30 3.26 -5.72 -10.68
N ALA A 31 3.96 -5.59 -9.55
CA ALA A 31 3.67 -6.35 -8.34
C ALA A 31 2.31 -5.92 -7.76
N MET A 32 2.08 -4.62 -7.67
CA MET A 32 0.79 -4.07 -7.24
C MET A 32 -0.37 -4.61 -8.10
N ARG A 33 -0.23 -4.59 -9.43
CA ARG A 33 -1.27 -5.09 -10.34
C ARG A 33 -1.50 -6.59 -10.20
N ALA A 34 -0.43 -7.38 -10.07
CA ALA A 34 -0.55 -8.82 -9.87
C ALA A 34 -1.30 -9.14 -8.56
N LEU A 35 -0.94 -8.46 -7.46
CA LEU A 35 -1.53 -8.67 -6.14
C LEU A 35 -2.97 -8.13 -6.02
N GLN A 36 -3.36 -7.16 -6.85
CA GLN A 36 -4.72 -6.60 -6.88
C GLN A 36 -5.78 -7.56 -7.44
N VAL A 37 -5.37 -8.52 -8.27
CA VAL A 37 -6.30 -9.53 -8.83
C VAL A 37 -6.84 -10.44 -7.72
N ASP A 38 -6.04 -10.65 -6.67
CA ASP A 38 -6.45 -11.44 -5.52
C ASP A 38 -7.37 -10.63 -4.60
N LEU A 39 -8.59 -11.13 -4.43
CA LEU A 39 -9.52 -10.62 -3.43
C LEU A 39 -9.17 -11.21 -2.06
N GLU A 40 -9.39 -10.41 -1.01
CA GLU A 40 -9.33 -10.92 0.36
C GLU A 40 -10.39 -12.02 0.55
N LEU A 41 -9.94 -13.19 1.02
CA LEU A 41 -10.79 -14.36 1.21
C LEU A 41 -11.86 -14.14 2.30
N SER A 42 -11.62 -13.19 3.22
CA SER A 42 -12.48 -12.92 4.36
C SER A 42 -13.03 -11.49 4.30
N PRO A 43 -14.37 -11.30 4.43
CA PRO A 43 -14.95 -9.95 4.53
C PRO A 43 -14.59 -9.24 5.84
N LEU A 44 -13.95 -9.94 6.78
CA LEU A 44 -13.45 -9.41 8.05
C LEU A 44 -12.04 -8.83 7.95
N VAL A 45 -11.50 -8.74 6.73
CA VAL A 45 -10.25 -8.05 6.40
C VAL A 45 -10.48 -7.10 5.24
N LYS A 46 -9.88 -5.92 5.33
CA LYS A 46 -9.79 -4.94 4.26
C LYS A 46 -8.32 -4.73 3.95
N ARG A 47 -8.00 -4.69 2.65
CA ARG A 47 -6.66 -4.44 2.14
C ARG A 47 -6.70 -3.36 1.07
N THR A 48 -5.74 -2.45 1.13
CA THR A 48 -5.54 -1.43 0.09
C THR A 48 -4.07 -1.38 -0.32
N PHE A 49 -3.82 -1.24 -1.62
CA PHE A 49 -2.47 -1.09 -2.18
C PHE A 49 -2.25 0.32 -2.70
N ARG A 50 -1.04 0.84 -2.51
CA ARG A 50 -0.59 2.13 -3.04
C ARG A 50 0.89 2.03 -3.40
N LEU A 51 1.33 2.87 -4.34
CA LEU A 51 2.75 3.09 -4.58
C LEU A 51 3.14 4.44 -4.00
N THR A 52 4.28 4.48 -3.30
CA THR A 52 4.79 5.69 -2.64
C THR A 52 6.27 5.89 -2.96
N ASN A 53 6.75 7.12 -2.72
CA ASN A 53 8.16 7.47 -2.86
C ASN A 53 8.92 7.05 -1.58
N PRO A 54 10.15 6.51 -1.65
CA PRO A 54 10.96 6.13 -0.48
C PRO A 54 11.11 7.21 0.60
N GLU A 55 11.13 8.49 0.22
CA GLU A 55 11.26 9.62 1.16
C GLU A 55 10.02 9.79 2.08
N SER A 56 8.86 9.28 1.66
CA SER A 56 7.61 9.39 2.42
C SER A 56 7.51 8.38 3.58
N SER A 57 8.42 7.40 3.65
CA SER A 57 8.38 6.26 4.58
C SER A 57 8.90 6.55 6.00
N SER A 58 9.44 7.75 6.27
CA SER A 58 10.24 8.03 7.48
C SER A 58 9.43 8.36 8.75
N SER A 59 8.10 8.28 8.72
CA SER A 59 7.23 8.67 9.85
C SER A 59 6.62 7.46 10.55
N GLY A 60 7.43 6.64 11.25
CA GLY A 60 6.93 5.35 11.75
C GLY A 60 7.57 4.75 12.99
N ILE A 61 8.29 5.51 13.83
CA ILE A 61 8.60 5.10 15.22
C ILE A 61 8.42 6.31 16.13
N ALA A 62 7.19 6.55 16.59
CA ALA A 62 6.92 7.44 17.73
C ALA A 62 6.62 6.57 18.95
N GLN A 63 7.55 6.59 19.89
CA GLN A 63 7.46 5.99 21.21
C GLN A 63 6.38 6.71 22.05
N ASN A 64 5.72 5.96 22.93
CA ASN A 64 4.83 6.45 23.98
C ASN A 64 5.45 7.60 24.78
N GLU A 65 4.76 8.74 24.89
CA GLU A 65 4.51 9.45 26.16
C GLU A 65 3.37 10.50 26.01
N PRO A 66 2.59 10.80 27.08
CA PRO A 66 1.28 11.45 26.98
C PRO A 66 1.38 12.97 27.17
N GLN A 67 0.70 13.77 26.33
CA GLN A 67 0.47 15.19 26.64
C GLN A 67 -0.93 15.68 26.31
N VAL A 68 -1.40 16.51 27.24
CA VAL A 68 -2.75 16.91 27.58
C VAL A 68 -3.16 18.18 26.82
N ASN A 69 -4.35 18.14 26.22
CA ASN A 69 -5.32 19.18 25.85
C ASN A 69 -4.87 20.66 25.77
N ARG A 70 -5.16 21.35 24.65
CA ARG A 70 -6.14 22.47 24.56
C ARG A 70 -6.26 23.14 23.18
N THR A 71 -7.50 23.13 22.68
CA THR A 71 -8.29 24.24 22.09
C THR A 71 -7.96 24.84 20.71
N LEU A 72 -8.83 24.49 19.73
CA LEU A 72 -9.51 25.26 18.66
C LEU A 72 -8.91 26.59 18.15
N GLU A 73 -8.71 26.72 16.84
CA GLU A 73 -9.43 27.70 15.98
C GLU A 73 -9.18 27.48 14.46
N GLU A 74 -9.97 28.16 13.67
CA GLU A 74 -10.49 27.86 12.33
C GLU A 74 -9.53 28.04 11.13
N GLY A 75 -9.82 27.29 10.06
CA GLY A 75 -10.01 27.85 8.72
C GLY A 75 -8.78 28.17 7.85
N ARG A 76 -8.49 27.30 6.87
CA ARG A 76 -8.08 27.73 5.52
C ARG A 76 -8.23 26.58 4.51
N ILE A 77 -9.03 26.85 3.49
CA ILE A 77 -9.19 26.07 2.25
C ILE A 77 -7.97 26.31 1.36
N GLU A 78 -7.18 25.27 1.06
CA GLU A 78 -6.15 25.25 0.00
C GLU A 78 -5.90 23.76 -0.35
N HIS A 79 -5.88 23.25 -1.58
CA HIS A 79 -6.03 23.81 -2.92
C HIS A 79 -6.47 22.68 -3.87
N ALA A 80 -7.24 23.08 -4.88
CA ALA A 80 -7.54 22.29 -6.06
C ALA A 80 -6.26 21.88 -6.82
N ALA A 81 -6.26 20.67 -7.38
CA ALA A 81 -5.71 20.38 -8.70
C ALA A 81 -6.04 18.92 -9.10
N ILE A 82 -7.29 18.70 -9.49
CA ILE A 82 -7.62 17.65 -10.44
C ILE A 82 -7.21 18.23 -11.79
N ASN A 83 -6.12 17.72 -12.39
CA ASN A 83 -5.89 17.53 -13.83
C ASN A 83 -4.38 17.43 -14.15
N ASN A 84 -3.95 16.18 -14.37
CA ASN A 84 -3.23 15.77 -15.57
C ASN A 84 -1.82 16.34 -15.85
N THR A 85 -0.83 16.06 -14.99
CA THR A 85 0.60 16.14 -15.36
C THR A 85 1.50 15.31 -14.42
N THR A 86 1.65 13.99 -14.59
CA THR A 86 2.72 13.27 -13.86
C THR A 86 3.19 11.99 -14.55
N GLY A 87 3.81 12.13 -15.73
CA GLY A 87 4.60 11.03 -16.31
C GLY A 87 5.94 10.80 -15.59
N ALA A 88 6.45 11.81 -14.88
CA ALA A 88 7.79 11.79 -14.25
C ALA A 88 7.78 11.48 -12.75
N GLY A 89 6.67 11.75 -12.04
CA GLY A 89 6.56 11.46 -10.61
C GLY A 89 6.28 9.98 -10.34
N ASP A 90 5.63 9.29 -11.28
CA ASP A 90 5.33 7.87 -11.14
C ASP A 90 6.60 7.01 -11.14
N GLU A 91 7.62 7.34 -11.94
CA GLU A 91 8.90 6.61 -11.93
C GLU A 91 9.61 6.60 -10.57
N SER A 92 9.30 7.56 -9.68
CA SER A 92 9.83 7.60 -8.31
C SER A 92 9.05 6.75 -7.30
N LEU A 93 7.88 6.23 -7.67
CA LEU A 93 7.01 5.44 -6.79
C LEU A 93 7.48 3.98 -6.70
N THR A 94 8.63 3.76 -6.05
CA THR A 94 9.28 2.44 -5.96
C THR A 94 8.89 1.63 -4.73
N VAL A 95 8.08 2.17 -3.81
CA VAL A 95 7.66 1.47 -2.60
C VAL A 95 6.22 0.98 -2.77
N LEU A 96 6.03 -0.34 -2.65
CA LEU A 96 4.70 -0.96 -2.55
C LEU A 96 4.22 -0.88 -1.11
N GLU A 97 3.21 -0.05 -0.86
CA GLU A 97 2.54 0.08 0.43
C GLU A 97 1.24 -0.74 0.42
N THR A 98 1.08 -1.56 1.46
CA THR A 98 -0.14 -2.35 1.69
C THR A 98 -0.69 -2.04 3.06
N GLU A 99 -1.88 -1.45 3.12
CA GLU A 99 -2.60 -1.19 4.37
C GLU A 99 -3.64 -2.28 4.61
N TYR A 100 -3.55 -2.93 5.76
CA TYR A 100 -4.52 -3.89 6.26
C TYR A 100 -5.35 -3.30 7.39
N ARG A 101 -6.63 -3.68 7.43
CA ARG A 101 -7.53 -3.51 8.57
C ARG A 101 -8.31 -4.80 8.80
N ALA A 102 -8.44 -5.24 10.04
CA ALA A 102 -9.06 -6.50 10.38
C ALA A 102 -9.91 -6.43 11.65
N ALA A 103 -10.95 -7.26 11.73
CA ALA A 103 -11.79 -7.39 12.91
C ALA A 103 -11.05 -7.99 14.12
N THR A 104 -10.02 -8.82 13.88
CA THR A 104 -9.21 -9.44 14.94
C THR A 104 -7.73 -9.53 14.55
N ASN A 105 -6.84 -9.54 15.56
CA ASN A 105 -5.41 -9.84 15.38
C ASN A 105 -5.17 -11.18 14.66
N ARG A 106 -6.00 -12.19 14.93
CA ARG A 106 -5.88 -13.50 14.29
C ARG A 106 -6.14 -13.40 12.79
N MET A 107 -7.19 -12.66 12.40
CA MET A 107 -7.51 -12.47 10.98
C MET A 107 -6.44 -11.65 10.27
N LEU A 108 -5.90 -10.62 10.94
CA LEU A 108 -4.78 -9.83 10.43
C LEU A 108 -3.56 -10.72 10.12
N ARG A 109 -3.19 -11.61 11.05
CA ARG A 109 -2.09 -12.56 10.84
C ARG A 109 -2.34 -13.50 9.66
N VAL A 110 -3.55 -14.06 9.56
CA VAL A 110 -3.91 -14.97 8.48
C VAL A 110 -3.80 -14.29 7.12
N ALA A 111 -4.33 -13.06 6.99
CA ALA A 111 -4.27 -12.29 5.76
C ALA A 111 -2.83 -11.89 5.38
N VAL A 112 -2.04 -11.42 6.36
CA VAL A 112 -0.66 -10.99 6.14
C VAL A 112 0.24 -12.18 5.74
N ASN A 113 0.05 -13.36 6.32
CA ASN A 113 0.80 -14.55 5.92
C ASN A 113 0.50 -14.94 4.47
N ALA A 114 -0.78 -15.03 4.10
CA ALA A 114 -1.18 -15.35 2.73
C ALA A 114 -0.66 -14.32 1.72
N PHE A 115 -0.62 -13.05 2.11
CA PHE A 115 -0.04 -11.98 1.30
C PHE A 115 1.47 -12.09 1.12
N MET A 116 2.21 -12.42 2.17
CA MET A 116 3.67 -12.60 2.06
C MET A 116 4.00 -13.80 1.16
N ASP A 117 3.19 -14.85 1.22
CA ASP A 117 3.31 -15.99 0.31
C ASP A 117 3.07 -15.56 -1.14
N SER A 118 2.00 -14.80 -1.43
CA SER A 118 1.73 -14.32 -2.79
C SER A 118 2.76 -13.30 -3.29
N LEU A 119 3.20 -12.40 -2.43
CA LEU A 119 4.28 -11.44 -2.73
C LEU A 119 5.58 -12.17 -3.06
N GLY A 120 5.94 -13.20 -2.30
CA GLY A 120 7.13 -14.01 -2.55
C GLY A 120 7.09 -14.69 -3.93
N VAL A 121 5.94 -15.22 -4.33
CA VAL A 121 5.75 -15.78 -5.68
C VAL A 121 5.92 -14.71 -6.74
N VAL A 122 5.28 -13.55 -6.59
CA VAL A 122 5.37 -12.45 -7.56
C VAL A 122 6.80 -11.95 -7.72
N VAL A 123 7.50 -11.70 -6.61
CA VAL A 123 8.89 -11.23 -6.63
C VAL A 123 9.83 -12.30 -7.18
N GLY A 124 9.63 -13.57 -6.85
CA GLY A 124 10.43 -14.66 -7.41
C GLY A 124 10.25 -14.80 -8.93
N VAL A 125 9.01 -14.70 -9.42
CA VAL A 125 8.73 -14.68 -10.86
C VAL A 125 9.38 -13.46 -11.54
N MET A 126 9.36 -12.30 -10.89
CA MET A 126 10.05 -11.12 -11.38
C MET A 126 11.57 -11.32 -11.45
N GLU A 127 12.17 -11.95 -10.45
CA GLU A 127 13.60 -12.26 -10.46
C GLU A 127 13.99 -13.18 -11.63
N GLU A 128 13.16 -14.19 -11.92
CA GLU A 128 13.42 -15.16 -13.00
C GLU A 128 13.10 -14.63 -14.40
N LEU A 129 12.10 -13.76 -14.55
CA LEU A 129 11.61 -13.28 -15.87
C LEU A 129 12.12 -11.89 -16.26
N ASP A 130 12.49 -11.03 -15.31
CA ASP A 130 12.96 -9.67 -15.59
C ASP A 130 14.42 -9.64 -16.12
N THR A 131 15.07 -10.80 -16.25
CA THR A 131 16.42 -10.92 -16.81
C THR A 131 16.51 -10.88 -18.34
N ASP A 132 15.40 -11.08 -19.09
CA ASP A 132 15.51 -11.41 -20.53
C ASP A 132 14.67 -10.59 -21.53
N VAL A 133 13.83 -9.63 -21.12
CA VAL A 133 12.91 -8.98 -22.08
C VAL A 133 13.57 -7.80 -22.85
N LEU A 134 14.60 -7.16 -22.31
CA LEU A 134 15.29 -6.03 -22.98
C LEU A 134 16.55 -6.42 -23.76
N GLY A 135 17.01 -7.67 -23.68
CA GLY A 135 18.16 -8.15 -24.43
C GLY A 135 17.87 -8.55 -25.88
N GLN A 136 16.61 -8.84 -26.22
CA GLN A 136 16.23 -9.41 -27.52
C GLN A 136 15.41 -8.48 -28.43
N GLU A 137 14.86 -7.36 -27.92
CA GLU A 137 14.21 -6.34 -28.75
C GLU A 137 15.17 -5.26 -29.28
N LEU A 138 16.42 -5.21 -28.80
CA LEU A 138 17.49 -4.60 -29.58
C LEU A 138 18.13 -5.67 -30.45
N GLY A 139 17.53 -5.84 -31.63
CA GLY A 139 18.28 -6.28 -32.80
C GLY A 139 19.56 -5.45 -32.90
N LYS A 140 20.69 -6.06 -32.52
CA LYS A 140 22.00 -5.66 -33.03
C LYS A 140 21.96 -5.79 -34.57
N PRO A 141 22.65 -4.88 -35.27
CA PRO A 141 22.39 -4.50 -36.66
C PRO A 141 22.44 -5.65 -37.67
#